data_AF-A0A2D5E0Z2-F1
#
_entry.id   AF-A0A2D5E0Z2-F1
#
_cell.length_a   1.000
_cell.length_b   1.000
_cell.length_c   1.000
_cell.angle_alpha   90.00
_cell.angle_beta   90.00
_cell.angle_gamma   90.00
#
_symmetry.space_group_name_H-M   'P 1'
#
loop_
_entity.id
_entity.type
_entity.pdbx_description
1 polymer ?
#
loop_
_entity_poly.entity_id
_entity_poly.type
_entity_poly.pdbx_seq_one_letter_code
_entity_poly.pdbx_strand_id
1 'polypeptide(L)'
;MNLNHESVWANCLSFIEDNVSAQAFKTWFIPIKSVKLEASVLTIQVPSQFFYEWLEEHYVDLLRKAIGKELGKEARLEYSIIMEQPAAGTSPYTVKLPTSHNAAVRNRSVQMPMDTAEAPIKNPFVIPGLKKLNIDSNLNPKYS
;
A
#
# COMPACT_ATOMS: atom_id res chain seq x y z
N MET A 1 -35.02 -16.93 14.23
CA MET A 1 -33.60 -17.27 14.05
C MET A 1 -32.86 -15.96 13.85
N ASN A 2 -31.95 -15.58 14.74
CA ASN A 2 -31.14 -14.39 14.54
C ASN A 2 -30.17 -14.66 13.40
N LEU A 3 -30.38 -14.02 12.25
CA LEU A 3 -29.45 -14.10 11.13
C LEU A 3 -28.21 -13.27 11.52
N ASN A 4 -27.10 -13.95 11.80
CA ASN A 4 -25.85 -13.28 12.11
C ASN A 4 -25.18 -12.81 10.82
N HIS A 5 -24.77 -11.54 10.78
CA HIS A 5 -24.07 -10.96 9.63
C HIS A 5 -22.79 -11.73 9.27
N GLU A 6 -22.07 -12.25 10.27
CA GLU A 6 -20.87 -13.07 10.08
C GLU A 6 -21.18 -14.40 9.40
N SER A 7 -22.27 -15.09 9.78
CA SER A 7 -22.63 -16.37 9.18
C SER A 7 -23.06 -16.21 7.72
N VAL A 8 -23.85 -15.17 7.44
CA VAL A 8 -24.26 -14.82 6.09
C VAL A 8 -23.05 -14.49 5.21
N TRP A 9 -22.14 -13.66 5.70
CA TRP A 9 -20.92 -13.32 4.96
C TRP A 9 -20.00 -14.51 4.77
N ALA A 10 -19.87 -15.40 5.75
CA ALA A 10 -19.09 -16.63 5.63
C ALA A 10 -19.64 -17.55 4.53
N ASN A 11 -20.96 -17.69 4.43
CA ASN A 11 -21.59 -18.43 3.34
C ASN A 11 -21.38 -17.75 1.98
N CYS A 12 -21.52 -16.42 1.92
CA CYS A 12 -21.19 -15.65 0.72
C CYS A 12 -19.74 -15.87 0.29
N LEU A 13 -18.78 -15.83 1.23
CA LEU A 13 -17.36 -16.07 0.97
C LEU A 13 -17.12 -17.47 0.41
N SER A 14 -17.77 -18.51 0.96
CA SER A 14 -17.65 -19.88 0.44
C SER A 14 -18.17 -19.98 -1.00
N PHE A 15 -19.29 -19.32 -1.31
CA PHE A 15 -19.79 -19.27 -2.68
C PHE A 15 -18.84 -18.51 -3.62
N ILE A 16 -18.29 -17.38 -3.15
CA ILE A 16 -17.35 -16.58 -3.94
C ILE A 16 -16.06 -17.37 -4.21
N GLU A 17 -15.52 -18.08 -3.21
CA GLU A 17 -14.29 -18.88 -3.32
C GLU A 17 -14.36 -19.92 -4.44
N ASP A 18 -15.52 -20.55 -4.64
CA ASP A 18 -15.77 -21.52 -5.72
C ASP A 18 -15.82 -20.86 -7.12
N ASN A 19 -16.16 -19.57 -7.18
CA ASN A 19 -16.40 -18.84 -8.42
C ASN A 19 -15.23 -17.94 -8.86
N VAL A 20 -14.20 -17.75 -8.03
CA VAL A 20 -13.02 -16.94 -8.36
C VAL A 20 -11.73 -17.71 -8.16
N SER A 21 -10.63 -17.22 -8.74
CA SER A 21 -9.32 -17.82 -8.51
C SER A 21 -8.89 -17.62 -7.04
N ALA A 22 -8.17 -18.60 -6.48
CA ALA A 22 -7.69 -18.54 -5.10
C ALA A 22 -6.85 -17.30 -4.79
N GLN A 23 -6.13 -16.77 -5.79
CA GLN A 23 -5.36 -15.53 -5.65
C GLN A 23 -6.28 -14.31 -5.55
N ALA A 24 -7.31 -14.21 -6.41
CA ALA A 24 -8.27 -13.12 -6.35
C ALA A 24 -9.05 -13.13 -5.03
N PHE A 25 -9.47 -14.32 -4.58
CA PHE A 25 -10.15 -14.49 -3.30
C PHE A 25 -9.32 -13.94 -2.13
N LYS A 26 -8.05 -14.35 -2.06
CA LYS A 26 -7.13 -13.94 -1.00
C LYS A 26 -6.85 -12.45 -0.98
N THR A 27 -6.72 -11.83 -2.15
CA THR A 27 -6.39 -10.41 -2.23
C THR A 27 -7.60 -9.53 -1.96
N TRP A 28 -8.74 -9.84 -2.58
CA TRP A 28 -9.89 -8.94 -2.60
C TRP A 28 -10.91 -9.23 -1.52
N PHE A 29 -11.16 -10.49 -1.16
CA PHE A 29 -12.29 -10.87 -0.31
C PHE A 29 -11.90 -11.19 1.14
N ILE A 30 -10.71 -11.74 1.39
CA ILE A 30 -10.21 -11.97 2.75
C ILE A 30 -10.14 -10.71 3.64
N PRO A 31 -9.67 -9.54 3.15
CA PRO A 31 -9.61 -8.35 4.02
C PRO A 31 -10.98 -7.72 4.29
N ILE A 32 -12.05 -8.18 3.62
CA ILE A 32 -13.41 -7.64 3.76
C ILE A 32 -14.10 -8.28 4.97
N LYS A 33 -14.73 -7.44 5.80
CA LYS A 33 -15.47 -7.89 6.98
C LYS A 33 -16.93 -7.44 6.93
N SER A 34 -17.85 -8.29 7.37
CA SER A 34 -19.24 -7.87 7.59
C SER A 34 -19.33 -6.96 8.83
N VAL A 35 -19.96 -5.80 8.70
CA VAL A 35 -20.15 -4.86 9.81
C VAL A 35 -21.54 -4.99 10.40
N LYS A 36 -22.54 -5.05 9.52
CA LYS A 36 -23.95 -4.98 9.91
C LYS A 36 -24.81 -5.75 8.92
N LEU A 37 -25.90 -6.31 9.42
CA LEU A 37 -26.96 -6.88 8.63
C LEU A 37 -28.28 -6.34 9.16
N GLU A 38 -29.01 -5.60 8.32
CA GLU A 38 -30.33 -5.07 8.66
C GLU A 38 -31.35 -5.47 7.60
N ALA A 39 -32.37 -6.22 8.03
CA ALA A 39 -33.42 -6.79 7.19
C ALA A 39 -32.84 -7.63 6.04
N SER A 40 -32.58 -6.99 4.89
CA SER A 40 -32.03 -7.61 3.67
C SER A 40 -30.81 -6.87 3.12
N VAL A 41 -30.20 -6.01 3.94
CA VAL A 41 -29.05 -5.18 3.56
C VAL A 41 -27.82 -5.61 4.35
N LEU A 42 -26.80 -6.10 3.64
CA LEU A 42 -25.53 -6.48 4.22
C LEU A 42 -24.52 -5.36 4.01
N THR A 43 -24.01 -4.79 5.11
CA THR A 43 -22.94 -3.78 5.07
C THR A 43 -21.59 -4.46 5.25
N ILE A 44 -20.72 -4.33 4.25
CA ILE A 44 -19.36 -4.85 4.29
C ILE A 44 -18.34 -3.72 4.40
N GLN A 45 -17.27 -3.99 5.13
CA GLN A 45 -16.16 -3.09 5.34
C GLN A 45 -15.05 -3.41 4.35
N VAL A 46 -14.63 -2.39 3.60
CA VAL A 46 -13.48 -2.46 2.70
C VAL A 46 -12.36 -1.54 3.21
N PRO A 47 -11.09 -1.92 3.03
CA PRO A 47 -9.97 -1.16 3.60
C PRO A 47 -9.63 0.12 2.82
N SER A 48 -10.04 0.24 1.56
CA SER A 48 -9.74 1.39 0.70
C SER A 48 -10.78 1.53 -0.40
N GLN A 49 -10.88 2.72 -0.99
CA GLN A 49 -11.76 2.98 -2.13
C GLN A 49 -11.39 2.11 -3.35
N PHE A 50 -10.10 1.85 -3.58
CA PHE A 50 -9.65 0.98 -4.68
C PHE A 50 -10.25 -0.43 -4.60
N PHE A 51 -10.51 -0.94 -3.40
CA PHE A 51 -11.19 -2.23 -3.23
C PHE A 51 -12.62 -2.16 -3.71
N TYR A 52 -13.35 -1.10 -3.35
CA TYR A 52 -14.71 -0.89 -3.80
C TYR A 52 -14.78 -0.80 -5.34
N GLU A 53 -13.95 0.04 -5.96
CA GLU A 53 -13.93 0.21 -7.42
C GLU A 53 -13.67 -1.12 -8.14
N TRP A 54 -12.65 -1.87 -7.69
CA TRP A 54 -12.33 -3.17 -8.29
C TRP A 54 -13.43 -4.21 -8.12
N LEU A 55 -14.09 -4.25 -6.95
CA LEU A 55 -15.22 -5.15 -6.70
C LEU A 55 -16.42 -4.79 -7.57
N GLU A 56 -16.73 -3.50 -7.73
CA GLU A 56 -17.81 -3.03 -8.60
C GLU A 56 -17.56 -3.39 -10.06
N GLU A 57 -16.34 -3.20 -10.56
CA GLU A 57 -16.01 -3.48 -11.97
C GLU A 57 -15.99 -4.97 -12.29
N HIS A 58 -15.40 -5.79 -11.41
CA HIS A 58 -15.12 -7.19 -11.73
C HIS A 58 -16.02 -8.21 -11.02
N TYR A 59 -16.54 -7.88 -9.83
CA TYR A 59 -17.17 -8.85 -8.94
C TYR A 59 -18.60 -8.48 -8.52
N VAL A 60 -19.17 -7.38 -9.01
CA VAL A 60 -20.53 -6.92 -8.64
C VAL A 60 -21.60 -7.97 -8.94
N ASP A 61 -21.52 -8.65 -10.09
CA ASP A 61 -22.49 -9.68 -10.48
C ASP A 61 -22.38 -10.91 -9.57
N LEU A 62 -21.15 -11.28 -9.20
CA LEU A 62 -20.89 -12.39 -8.29
C LEU A 62 -21.39 -12.07 -6.87
N LEU A 63 -21.08 -10.87 -6.36
CA LEU A 63 -21.54 -10.40 -5.06
C LEU A 63 -23.08 -10.38 -4.99
N ARG A 64 -23.72 -9.86 -6.04
CA ARG A 64 -25.18 -9.83 -6.13
C ARG A 64 -25.79 -11.24 -6.12
N LYS A 65 -25.18 -12.21 -6.81
CA LYS A 65 -25.59 -13.62 -6.77
C LYS A 65 -25.39 -14.24 -5.40
N ALA A 66 -24.24 -14.00 -4.77
CA ALA A 66 -23.92 -14.52 -3.44
C ALA A 66 -24.94 -14.05 -2.40
N ILE A 67 -25.19 -12.73 -2.34
CA ILE A 67 -26.10 -12.14 -1.35
C ILE A 67 -27.56 -12.47 -1.67
N GLY A 68 -27.92 -12.51 -2.96
CA GLY A 68 -29.26 -12.92 -3.38
C GLY A 68 -29.59 -14.38 -3.00
N LYS A 69 -28.58 -15.25 -2.90
CA LYS A 69 -28.73 -16.63 -2.44
C LYS A 69 -28.98 -16.71 -0.94
N GLU A 70 -28.30 -15.89 -0.16
CA GLU A 70 -28.37 -15.93 1.32
C GLU A 70 -29.52 -15.11 1.90
N LEU A 71 -29.80 -13.90 1.39
CA LEU A 71 -30.84 -12.99 1.90
C LEU A 71 -32.11 -12.98 1.04
N GLY A 72 -32.08 -13.56 -0.17
CA GLY A 72 -33.22 -13.62 -1.09
C GLY A 72 -33.30 -12.44 -2.07
N LYS A 73 -34.47 -12.28 -2.72
CA LYS A 73 -34.65 -11.34 -3.85
C LYS A 73 -34.50 -9.85 -3.50
N GLU A 74 -34.63 -9.50 -2.22
CA GLU A 74 -34.55 -8.11 -1.74
C GLU A 74 -33.16 -7.77 -1.18
N ALA A 75 -32.19 -8.66 -1.39
CA ALA A 75 -30.80 -8.50 -1.02
C ALA A 75 -30.19 -7.20 -1.57
N ARG A 76 -29.57 -6.42 -0.69
CA ARG A 76 -28.72 -5.27 -1.04
C ARG A 76 -27.37 -5.36 -0.35
N LEU A 77 -26.35 -4.86 -1.04
CA LEU A 77 -25.00 -4.74 -0.54
C LEU A 77 -24.68 -3.27 -0.32
N GLU A 78 -24.12 -2.94 0.84
CA GLU A 78 -23.55 -1.63 1.12
C GLU A 78 -22.07 -1.75 1.46
N TYR A 79 -21.28 -0.77 1.01
CA TYR A 79 -19.85 -0.70 1.26
C TYR A 79 -19.55 0.39 2.28
N SER A 80 -18.74 0.06 3.29
CA SER A 80 -18.23 0.99 4.28
C SER A 80 -16.70 1.03 4.16
N ILE A 81 -16.17 2.16 3.70
CA ILE A 81 -14.72 2.35 3.58
C ILE A 81 -14.20 2.87 4.92
N ILE A 82 -13.25 2.17 5.53
CA ILE A 82 -12.53 2.73 6.69
C ILE A 82 -11.62 3.83 6.15
N MET A 83 -12.09 5.07 6.20
CA MET A 83 -11.15 6.18 6.19
C MET A 83 -10.51 6.16 7.57
N GLU A 84 -9.22 5.80 7.62
CA GLU A 84 -8.40 6.02 8.79
C GLU A 84 -8.55 7.51 9.13
N GLN A 85 -9.44 7.85 10.07
CA GLN A 85 -9.49 9.18 10.62
C GLN A 85 -8.07 9.40 11.14
N PRO A 86 -7.31 10.39 10.64
CA PRO A 86 -6.15 10.83 11.40
C PRO A 86 -6.75 11.24 12.73
N ALA A 87 -6.50 10.44 13.77
CA ALA A 87 -6.97 10.71 15.10
C ALA A 87 -6.63 12.17 15.39
N ALA A 88 -7.66 12.97 15.63
CA ALA A 88 -7.50 14.35 16.03
C ALA A 88 -6.61 14.37 17.27
N GLY A 89 -5.33 14.72 17.11
CA GLY A 89 -4.42 14.91 18.25
C GLY A 89 -3.02 14.30 18.19
N THR A 90 -2.44 13.93 17.04
CA THR A 90 -0.98 13.76 16.98
C THR A 90 -0.38 14.67 15.94
N SER A 91 0.18 15.78 16.43
CA SER A 91 1.04 16.70 15.71
C SER A 91 1.99 15.94 14.79
N PRO A 92 2.31 16.45 13.58
CA PRO A 92 3.32 15.83 12.75
C PRO A 92 4.58 15.64 13.59
N TYR A 93 5.05 14.40 13.70
CA TYR A 93 6.29 14.08 14.40
C TYR A 93 7.43 14.67 13.58
N THR A 94 7.67 15.97 13.76
CA THR A 94 8.91 16.61 13.33
C THR A 94 9.97 16.02 14.24
N VAL A 95 10.69 15.01 13.75
CA VAL A 95 11.98 14.64 14.31
C VAL A 95 12.91 15.83 14.07
N LYS A 96 12.90 16.78 15.00
CA LYS A 96 13.97 17.77 15.12
C LYS A 96 15.20 17.01 15.59
N LEU A 97 15.97 16.47 14.65
CA LEU A 97 17.29 15.96 14.95
C LEU A 97 18.16 17.18 15.31
N PRO A 98 18.64 17.33 16.55
CA PRO A 98 19.67 18.34 16.82
C PRO A 98 20.91 17.91 16.05
N THR A 99 21.21 18.58 14.95
CA THR A 99 22.51 18.49 14.29
C THR A 99 23.54 19.24 15.14
N SER A 100 23.80 18.72 16.34
CA SER A 100 24.97 19.10 17.12
C SER A 100 26.04 18.07 16.86
N HIS A 101 26.74 18.23 15.73
CA HIS A 101 28.20 18.23 15.73
C HIS A 101 28.71 18.59 14.33
N ASN A 102 29.29 19.78 14.20
CA ASN A 102 30.35 20.03 13.24
C ASN A 102 31.55 19.12 13.60
N ALA A 103 31.53 17.84 13.23
CA ALA A 103 32.77 17.13 12.95
C ALA A 103 32.98 17.19 11.45
N ALA A 104 33.88 18.07 11.04
CA ALA A 104 34.51 18.02 9.74
C ALA A 104 34.88 16.56 9.44
N VAL A 105 34.24 15.96 8.43
CA VAL A 105 34.70 14.71 7.83
C VAL A 105 36.03 15.04 7.13
N ARG A 106 37.12 15.02 7.91
CA ARG A 106 38.47 14.99 7.34
C ARG A 106 38.65 13.61 6.74
N ASN A 107 38.49 13.55 5.42
CA ASN A 107 38.84 12.38 4.62
C ASN A 107 40.28 11.97 4.96
N ARG A 108 40.45 10.85 5.67
CA ARG A 108 41.77 10.33 6.01
C ARG A 108 42.30 9.62 4.76
N SER A 109 43.19 10.29 4.04
CA SER A 109 43.91 9.68 2.92
C SER A 109 44.76 8.53 3.44
N VAL A 110 44.42 7.30 3.08
CA VAL A 110 45.24 6.12 3.34
C VAL A 110 46.18 5.96 2.14
N GLN A 111 47.48 6.09 2.34
CA GLN A 111 48.48 5.72 1.32
C GLN A 111 48.50 4.19 1.22
N MET A 112 48.10 3.65 0.06
CA MET A 112 48.32 2.24 -0.25
C MET A 112 49.75 2.05 -0.75
N PRO A 113 50.52 1.07 -0.23
CA PRO A 113 51.78 0.67 -0.83
C PRO A 113 51.52 -0.03 -2.17
N MET A 114 52.28 0.42 -3.17
CA MET A 114 52.28 -0.08 -4.53
C MET A 114 53.14 -1.35 -4.60
N ASP A 115 52.56 -2.46 -5.04
CA ASP A 115 53.30 -3.45 -5.83
C ASP A 115 52.36 -4.19 -6.80
N THR A 116 52.96 -4.61 -7.90
CA THR A 116 52.43 -4.81 -9.24
C THR A 116 51.64 -6.09 -9.50
N ALA A 117 50.77 -6.03 -10.53
CA ALA A 117 50.33 -7.09 -11.46
C ALA A 117 48.80 -7.17 -11.68
N GLU A 118 48.36 -6.53 -12.78
CA GLU A 118 47.40 -7.03 -13.78
C GLU A 118 46.10 -7.73 -13.32
N ALA A 119 45.00 -6.95 -13.19
CA ALA A 119 43.68 -7.25 -13.77
C ALA A 119 42.67 -6.11 -13.47
N PRO A 120 42.10 -5.40 -14.47
CA PRO A 120 41.06 -4.42 -14.20
C PRO A 120 39.67 -5.09 -14.16
N ILE A 121 39.17 -5.38 -12.95
CA ILE A 121 37.74 -5.66 -12.74
C ILE A 121 36.98 -4.34 -12.92
N LYS A 122 36.44 -4.12 -14.13
CA LYS A 122 35.61 -2.96 -14.45
C LYS A 122 34.21 -3.16 -13.90
N ASN A 123 33.80 -2.24 -13.03
CA ASN A 123 32.40 -2.08 -12.60
C ASN A 123 31.47 -1.91 -13.81
N PRO A 124 30.39 -2.70 -13.92
CA PRO A 124 29.55 -2.77 -15.13
C PRO A 124 28.55 -1.62 -15.32
N PHE A 125 28.59 -0.58 -14.47
CA PHE A 125 27.61 0.52 -14.49
C PHE A 125 28.19 1.91 -14.82
N VAL A 126 29.47 2.02 -15.17
CA VAL A 126 30.05 3.29 -15.64
C VAL A 126 30.09 3.32 -17.16
N ILE A 127 29.16 4.07 -17.76
CA ILE A 127 29.20 4.42 -19.18
C ILE A 127 30.35 5.45 -19.36
N PRO A 128 31.46 5.11 -20.02
CA PRO A 128 32.54 6.05 -20.25
C PRO A 128 32.15 6.99 -21.40
N GLY A 129 31.89 8.27 -21.12
CA GLY A 129 31.64 9.24 -22.20
C GLY A 129 30.95 10.56 -21.85
N LEU A 130 30.25 10.69 -20.72
CA LEU A 130 29.64 11.98 -20.36
C LEU A 130 30.60 12.85 -19.55
N LYS A 131 31.09 13.92 -20.19
CA LYS A 131 31.79 15.03 -19.52
C LYS A 131 30.80 15.74 -18.59
N LYS A 132 31.13 15.84 -17.30
CA LYS A 132 30.37 16.62 -16.31
C LYS A 132 30.31 18.08 -16.77
N LEU A 133 29.11 18.54 -17.13
CA LEU A 133 28.84 19.96 -17.34
C LEU A 133 28.97 20.66 -15.97
N ASN A 134 29.96 21.54 -15.82
CA ASN A 134 30.08 22.38 -14.64
C ASN A 134 29.05 23.51 -14.77
N ILE A 135 27.96 23.45 -13.99
CA ILE A 135 26.98 24.53 -13.92
C ILE A 135 27.34 25.37 -12.68
N ASP A 136 27.92 26.53 -12.91
CA ASP A 136 28.18 27.51 -11.85
C ASP A 136 26.84 28.02 -11.28
N SER A 137 26.59 27.69 -10.01
CA SER A 137 25.35 28.03 -9.32
C SER A 137 25.34 29.52 -8.95
N ASN A 138 24.53 30.30 -9.66
CA ASN A 138 24.35 31.74 -9.46
C ASN A 138 23.40 32.09 -8.28
N LEU A 139 23.45 31.35 -7.17
CA LEU A 139 22.61 31.64 -6.00
C LEU A 139 23.30 32.56 -4.98
N ASN A 140 22.54 33.58 -4.59
CA ASN A 140 22.88 34.77 -3.83
C ASN A 140 23.57 34.49 -2.47
N PRO A 141 24.71 35.12 -2.14
CA PRO A 141 25.54 34.80 -0.95
C PRO A 141 24.98 35.29 0.40
N LYS A 142 23.68 35.59 0.51
CA LYS A 142 23.14 36.39 1.62
C LYS A 142 22.69 35.63 2.87
N TYR A 143 23.07 34.38 3.01
CA TYR A 143 22.91 33.63 4.26
C TYR A 143 24.13 32.72 4.44
N SER A 144 25.16 33.25 5.11
CA SER A 144 26.23 32.46 5.76
C SER A 144 25.90 32.31 7.24
#